data_AF-A0A1F8RE56-F1
#
_entry.id   AF-A0A1F8RE56-F1
#
_cell.length_a   1.000
_cell.length_b   1.000
_cell.length_c   1.000
_cell.angle_alpha   90.00
_cell.angle_beta   90.00
_cell.angle_gamma   90.00
#
_symmetry.space_group_name_H-M   'P 1'
#
loop_
_entity.id
_entity.type
_entity.pdbx_description
1 polymer ?
#
loop_
_entity_poly.entity_id
_entity_poly.type
_entity_poly.pdbx_seq_one_letter_code
_entity_poly.pdbx_strand_id
1 'polypeptide(L)'
;MKRLRDWLRRFFFPPAGSPRWVRLLPYMTLGLLTAFVVVSSAYAWDYTNSPPFCGETCHTMPPEYNAYQISPHARIACVECHIGREFVGNQILRKAGDIKHIVSLAFKDYEFPITAGEMRPAREICEKCHSPEKFSDDSFRQVTHYGDDKDNTPTTILLFLKTGGGSKRQGLGRGIHWHIENRILYYPTDKHEQTIPYIRVYNDDGSADEFVDLESNFDPASVSEADLKEMDCITCHNRITHLVPTPEASLDKALDLKLIDPAIPEIRLKGVEVLRAAYLSQDQGLNGIAGLENYYQVYYADYYASNRDTIQSAIATLQDIYRQSVFLEQKSDWTSHPNNVGHKDFPGCFRCHDGKHLNADGQAIRLECNVCHSVPVVVGPQDFVTNIEISRGPEPESHKNPNWIAGHRTHLGPTCALCHTTSNPGGTDNTSFCSNSACHGAAWTYAGLDAPGLAEIVAAQLPT
;
A
#
# COMPACT_ATOMS: atom_id res chain seq x y z
N MET A 1 -33.04 0.97 -54.45
CA MET A 1 -32.94 -0.41 -53.91
C MET A 1 -32.65 -1.48 -54.97
N LYS A 2 -33.45 -1.66 -56.04
CA LYS A 2 -33.16 -2.66 -57.10
C LYS A 2 -31.76 -2.55 -57.73
N ARG A 3 -31.34 -1.33 -58.13
CA ARG A 3 -30.02 -1.08 -58.74
C ARG A 3 -28.84 -1.46 -57.83
N LEU A 4 -28.95 -1.20 -56.53
CA LEU A 4 -27.92 -1.57 -55.54
C LEU A 4 -27.83 -3.09 -55.37
N ARG A 5 -28.99 -3.77 -55.34
CA ARG A 5 -29.08 -5.23 -55.23
C ARG A 5 -28.50 -5.93 -56.46
N ASP A 6 -28.79 -5.42 -57.65
CA ASP A 6 -28.26 -5.97 -58.91
C ASP A 6 -26.75 -5.73 -59.04
N TRP A 7 -26.26 -4.59 -58.57
CA TRP A 7 -24.83 -4.28 -58.50
C TRP A 7 -24.10 -5.21 -57.52
N LEU A 8 -24.61 -5.38 -56.29
CA LEU A 8 -24.03 -6.31 -55.30
C LEU A 8 -24.02 -7.76 -55.82
N ARG A 9 -25.09 -8.19 -56.50
CA ARG A 9 -25.16 -9.54 -57.09
C ARG A 9 -24.09 -9.74 -58.17
N ARG A 10 -23.90 -8.75 -59.06
CA ARG A 10 -22.85 -8.80 -60.10
C ARG A 10 -21.45 -8.71 -59.54
N PHE A 11 -21.28 -8.00 -58.42
CA PHE A 11 -20.04 -7.90 -57.69
C PHE A 11 -19.67 -9.25 -57.07
N PHE A 12 -20.49 -9.80 -56.14
CA PHE A 12 -20.19 -11.06 -55.45
C PHE A 12 -20.28 -12.31 -56.33
N PHE A 13 -21.08 -12.28 -57.40
CA PHE A 13 -21.26 -13.40 -58.34
C PHE A 13 -21.06 -12.95 -59.79
N PRO A 14 -19.81 -12.68 -60.21
CA PRO A 14 -19.52 -12.27 -61.58
C PRO A 14 -19.79 -13.41 -62.59
N PRO A 15 -20.30 -13.11 -63.81
CA PRO A 15 -20.62 -14.12 -64.83
C PRO A 15 -19.46 -15.05 -65.16
N ALA A 16 -19.75 -16.29 -65.57
CA ALA A 16 -18.77 -17.34 -65.87
C ALA A 16 -17.78 -17.03 -67.01
N GLY A 17 -17.98 -15.94 -67.76
CA GLY A 17 -17.04 -15.41 -68.77
C GLY A 17 -16.12 -14.28 -68.27
N SER A 18 -16.26 -13.84 -67.01
CA SER A 18 -15.52 -12.67 -66.50
C SER A 18 -14.03 -12.98 -66.31
N PRO A 19 -13.12 -12.01 -66.54
CA PRO A 19 -11.69 -12.16 -66.26
C PRO A 19 -11.42 -12.61 -64.82
N ARG A 20 -10.32 -13.37 -64.60
CA ARG A 20 -9.98 -13.91 -63.26
C ARG A 20 -9.92 -12.82 -62.18
N TRP A 21 -9.38 -11.64 -62.49
CA TRP A 21 -9.30 -10.52 -61.53
C TRP A 21 -10.68 -10.01 -61.07
N VAL A 22 -11.69 -9.99 -61.95
CA VAL A 22 -13.07 -9.60 -61.60
C VAL A 22 -13.70 -10.62 -60.64
N ARG A 23 -13.35 -11.91 -60.79
CA ARG A 23 -13.81 -12.97 -59.87
C ARG A 23 -13.11 -12.94 -58.52
N LEU A 24 -11.89 -12.41 -58.46
CA LEU A 24 -11.11 -12.26 -57.23
C LEU A 24 -11.45 -10.99 -56.44
N LEU A 25 -11.97 -9.96 -57.12
CA LEU A 25 -12.25 -8.64 -56.56
C LEU A 25 -13.16 -8.65 -55.32
N PRO A 26 -14.24 -9.47 -55.24
CA PRO A 26 -15.07 -9.56 -54.04
C PRO A 26 -14.35 -10.19 -52.85
N TYR A 27 -13.55 -11.23 -53.10
CA TYR A 27 -12.74 -11.88 -52.07
C TYR A 27 -11.62 -10.97 -51.59
N MET A 28 -10.99 -10.20 -52.48
CA MET A 28 -10.03 -9.15 -52.10
C MET A 28 -10.71 -8.07 -51.27
N THR A 29 -11.88 -7.60 -51.67
CA THR A 29 -12.61 -6.55 -50.94
C THR A 29 -13.04 -7.03 -49.56
N LEU A 30 -13.59 -8.24 -49.47
CA LEU A 30 -13.92 -8.86 -48.19
C LEU A 30 -12.67 -9.10 -47.34
N GLY A 31 -11.56 -9.54 -47.95
CA GLY A 31 -10.29 -9.72 -47.28
C GLY A 31 -9.74 -8.42 -46.70
N LEU A 32 -9.78 -7.32 -47.46
CA LEU A 32 -9.37 -5.99 -47.01
C LEU A 32 -10.30 -5.45 -45.92
N LEU A 33 -11.61 -5.64 -46.05
CA LEU A 33 -12.58 -5.23 -45.01
C LEU A 33 -12.36 -6.02 -43.72
N THR A 34 -12.18 -7.33 -43.81
CA THR A 34 -11.87 -8.17 -42.66
C THR A 34 -10.55 -7.76 -42.02
N ALA A 35 -9.50 -7.53 -42.82
CA ALA A 35 -8.22 -7.03 -42.31
C ALA A 35 -8.37 -5.67 -41.62
N PHE A 36 -9.12 -4.75 -42.22
CA PHE A 36 -9.41 -3.44 -41.64
C PHE A 36 -10.15 -3.57 -40.30
N VAL A 37 -11.19 -4.41 -40.21
CA VAL A 37 -11.94 -4.64 -38.97
C VAL A 37 -11.05 -5.26 -37.91
N VAL A 38 -10.27 -6.29 -38.25
CA VAL A 38 -9.36 -6.95 -37.30
C VAL A 38 -8.31 -5.97 -36.78
N VAL A 39 -7.64 -5.22 -37.66
CA VAL A 39 -6.60 -4.25 -37.27
C VAL A 39 -7.20 -3.11 -36.44
N SER A 40 -8.33 -2.56 -36.86
CA SER A 40 -9.00 -1.49 -36.12
C SER A 40 -9.48 -1.96 -34.76
N SER A 41 -9.98 -3.21 -34.66
CA SER A 41 -10.42 -3.79 -33.39
C SER A 41 -9.25 -4.07 -32.46
N ALA A 42 -8.13 -4.56 -32.99
CA ALA A 42 -6.91 -4.77 -32.22
C ALA A 42 -6.33 -3.44 -31.69
N TYR A 43 -6.31 -2.39 -32.52
CA TYR A 43 -5.88 -1.06 -32.10
C TYR A 43 -6.83 -0.47 -31.05
N ALA A 44 -8.14 -0.56 -31.25
CA ALA A 44 -9.12 -0.08 -30.27
C ALA A 44 -9.00 -0.84 -28.95
N TRP A 45 -8.77 -2.15 -28.99
CA TRP A 45 -8.53 -2.97 -27.80
C TRP A 45 -7.27 -2.50 -27.06
N ASP A 46 -6.14 -2.35 -27.76
CA ASP A 46 -4.88 -1.90 -27.18
C ASP A 46 -5.01 -0.51 -26.55
N TYR A 47 -5.57 0.45 -27.29
CA TYR A 47 -5.78 1.82 -26.80
C TYR A 47 -6.72 1.87 -25.60
N THR A 48 -7.89 1.21 -25.65
CA THR A 48 -8.89 1.24 -24.56
C THR A 48 -8.47 0.44 -23.32
N ASN A 49 -7.32 -0.24 -23.38
CA ASN A 49 -6.68 -0.94 -22.27
C ASN A 49 -5.40 -0.23 -21.79
N SER A 50 -5.01 0.87 -22.44
CA SER A 50 -3.79 1.60 -22.14
C SER A 50 -3.94 2.52 -20.92
N PRO A 51 -2.85 2.79 -20.18
CA PRO A 51 -2.87 3.76 -19.09
C PRO A 51 -3.34 5.17 -19.49
N PRO A 52 -2.92 5.76 -20.64
CA PRO A 52 -3.43 7.08 -21.05
C PRO A 52 -4.94 7.09 -21.26
N PHE A 53 -5.53 6.04 -21.83
CA PHE A 53 -6.98 5.97 -21.98
C PHE A 53 -7.68 6.00 -20.62
N CYS A 54 -7.23 5.19 -19.66
CA CYS A 54 -7.83 5.15 -18.33
C CYS A 54 -7.57 6.44 -17.54
N GLY A 55 -6.34 6.95 -17.56
CA GLY A 55 -5.89 8.05 -16.69
C GLY A 55 -6.22 9.45 -17.18
N GLU A 56 -6.29 9.67 -18.50
CA GLU A 56 -6.39 11.01 -19.08
C GLU A 56 -7.76 11.30 -19.69
N THR A 57 -8.55 10.28 -20.01
CA THR A 57 -9.87 10.46 -20.66
C THR A 57 -10.97 10.87 -19.69
N CYS A 58 -10.87 10.45 -18.42
CA CYS A 58 -11.91 10.63 -17.40
C CYS A 58 -11.42 11.54 -16.27
N HIS A 59 -12.20 12.56 -15.90
CA HIS A 59 -11.86 13.50 -14.84
C HIS A 59 -11.84 12.89 -13.43
N THR A 60 -12.30 11.64 -13.26
CA THR A 60 -12.31 10.91 -11.99
C THR A 60 -10.99 10.18 -11.71
N MET A 61 -10.10 10.07 -12.70
CA MET A 61 -8.88 9.27 -12.65
C MET A 61 -7.56 10.00 -12.33
N PRO A 62 -7.44 11.36 -12.34
CA PRO A 62 -6.17 12.03 -12.06
C PRO A 62 -5.44 11.59 -10.77
N PRO A 63 -6.09 11.35 -9.61
CA PRO A 63 -5.40 10.90 -8.40
C PRO A 63 -4.71 9.55 -8.60
N GLU A 64 -5.45 8.60 -9.17
CA GLU A 64 -4.96 7.24 -9.39
C GLU A 64 -3.90 7.17 -10.50
N TYR A 65 -4.04 8.00 -11.53
CA TYR A 65 -3.08 8.06 -12.64
C TYR A 65 -1.77 8.72 -12.22
N ASN A 66 -1.82 9.81 -11.45
CA ASN A 66 -0.60 10.46 -10.93
C ASN A 66 0.19 9.50 -10.03
N ALA A 67 -0.49 8.79 -9.13
CA ALA A 67 0.14 7.78 -8.29
C ALA A 67 0.71 6.60 -9.11
N TYR A 68 -0.03 6.15 -10.14
CA TYR A 68 0.42 5.09 -11.05
C TYR A 68 1.76 5.41 -11.72
N GLN A 69 1.92 6.64 -12.24
CA GLN A 69 3.09 7.04 -13.03
C GLN A 69 4.43 6.94 -12.29
N ILE A 70 4.40 7.08 -10.96
CA ILE A 70 5.59 7.00 -10.11
C ILE A 70 5.68 5.69 -9.32
N SER A 71 4.78 4.75 -9.58
CA SER A 71 4.71 3.47 -8.89
C SER A 71 5.68 2.43 -9.47
N PRO A 72 5.98 1.34 -8.73
CA PRO A 72 6.71 0.18 -9.27
C PRO A 72 6.04 -0.48 -10.49
N HIS A 73 4.75 -0.21 -10.73
CA HIS A 73 3.96 -0.77 -11.82
C HIS A 73 3.64 0.23 -12.94
N ALA A 74 4.33 1.38 -13.00
CA ALA A 74 4.13 2.43 -14.01
C ALA A 74 4.32 1.99 -15.48
N ARG A 75 4.72 0.73 -15.72
CA ARG A 75 4.92 0.12 -17.04
C ARG A 75 3.99 -1.07 -17.32
N ILE A 76 3.02 -1.30 -16.44
CA ILE A 76 2.00 -2.34 -16.57
C ILE A 76 0.67 -1.66 -16.91
N ALA A 77 -0.09 -2.20 -17.87
CA ALA A 77 -1.38 -1.63 -18.22
C ALA A 77 -2.37 -1.73 -17.05
N CYS A 78 -3.21 -0.71 -16.83
CA CYS A 78 -4.19 -0.69 -15.74
C CYS A 78 -5.07 -1.95 -15.72
N VAL A 79 -5.43 -2.45 -16.90
CA VAL A 79 -6.32 -3.61 -17.05
C VAL A 79 -5.69 -4.94 -16.62
N GLU A 80 -4.36 -5.04 -16.55
CA GLU A 80 -3.69 -6.25 -16.04
C GLU A 80 -4.04 -6.49 -14.55
N CYS A 81 -4.39 -5.44 -13.82
CA CYS A 81 -4.88 -5.52 -12.44
C CYS A 81 -6.41 -5.36 -12.35
N HIS A 82 -7.01 -4.40 -13.05
CA HIS A 82 -8.44 -4.09 -12.89
C HIS A 82 -9.38 -5.06 -13.64
N ILE A 83 -8.94 -5.63 -14.77
CA ILE A 83 -9.68 -6.67 -15.51
C ILE A 83 -9.09 -8.06 -15.21
N GLY A 84 -7.77 -8.10 -15.02
CA GLY A 84 -6.99 -9.27 -14.69
C GLY A 84 -6.43 -10.01 -15.91
N ARG A 85 -5.34 -10.73 -15.69
CA ARG A 85 -4.58 -11.40 -16.74
C ARG A 85 -5.11 -12.82 -16.97
N GLU A 86 -6.20 -12.89 -17.74
CA GLU A 86 -6.97 -14.11 -17.97
C GLU A 86 -7.16 -14.41 -19.48
N PHE A 87 -7.79 -15.53 -19.84
CA PHE A 87 -8.18 -15.79 -21.23
C PHE A 87 -8.99 -14.63 -21.84
N VAL A 88 -8.68 -14.28 -23.09
CA VAL A 88 -9.24 -13.09 -23.78
C VAL A 88 -10.77 -13.06 -23.80
N GLY A 89 -11.44 -14.22 -23.88
CA GLY A 89 -12.90 -14.30 -23.82
C GLY A 89 -13.47 -13.78 -22.49
N ASN A 90 -12.80 -14.09 -21.37
CA ASN A 90 -13.18 -13.59 -20.05
C ASN A 90 -12.87 -12.09 -19.92
N GLN A 91 -11.75 -11.63 -20.44
CA GLN A 91 -11.41 -10.20 -20.45
C GLN A 91 -12.46 -9.37 -21.21
N ILE A 92 -12.94 -9.86 -22.37
CA ILE A 92 -14.00 -9.20 -23.15
C ILE A 92 -15.29 -9.11 -22.33
N LEU A 93 -15.71 -10.19 -21.68
CA LEU A 93 -16.93 -10.20 -20.85
C LEU A 93 -16.81 -9.25 -19.64
N ARG A 94 -15.63 -9.23 -18.99
CA ARG A 94 -15.34 -8.32 -17.88
C ARG A 94 -15.37 -6.86 -18.34
N LYS A 95 -14.69 -6.53 -19.44
CA LYS A 95 -14.67 -5.20 -20.04
C LYS A 95 -16.06 -4.74 -20.47
N ALA A 96 -16.91 -5.64 -20.95
CA ALA A 96 -18.31 -5.33 -21.25
C ALA A 96 -19.09 -4.95 -19.99
N GLY A 97 -18.77 -5.55 -18.84
CA GLY A 97 -19.31 -5.14 -17.54
C GLY A 97 -18.92 -3.72 -17.13
N ASP A 98 -17.73 -3.25 -17.54
CA ASP A 98 -17.23 -1.89 -17.24
C ASP A 98 -18.03 -0.77 -17.94
N ILE A 99 -18.95 -1.12 -18.86
CA ILE A 99 -19.93 -0.16 -19.40
C ILE A 99 -20.71 0.53 -18.28
N LYS A 100 -20.90 -0.13 -17.12
CA LYS A 100 -21.49 0.49 -15.93
C LYS A 100 -20.77 1.77 -15.51
N HIS A 101 -19.45 1.83 -15.64
CA HIS A 101 -18.67 3.02 -15.29
C HIS A 101 -18.90 4.18 -16.25
N ILE A 102 -19.10 3.90 -17.54
CA ILE A 102 -19.47 4.92 -18.54
C ILE A 102 -20.86 5.48 -18.23
N VAL A 103 -21.80 4.62 -17.84
CA VAL A 103 -23.15 5.03 -17.42
C VAL A 103 -23.07 5.89 -16.16
N SER A 104 -22.36 5.43 -15.12
CA SER A 104 -22.13 6.21 -13.90
C SER A 104 -21.49 7.56 -14.18
N LEU A 105 -20.52 7.63 -15.10
CA LEU A 105 -19.90 8.88 -15.49
C LEU A 105 -20.88 9.83 -16.21
N ALA A 106 -21.66 9.31 -17.16
CA ALA A 106 -22.62 10.08 -17.93
C ALA A 106 -23.75 10.66 -17.08
N PHE A 107 -24.22 9.91 -16.08
CA PHE A 107 -25.30 10.32 -15.18
C PHE A 107 -24.82 10.91 -13.85
N LYS A 108 -23.49 10.99 -13.63
CA LYS A 108 -22.87 11.42 -12.37
C LYS A 108 -23.34 10.61 -11.15
N ASP A 109 -23.53 9.32 -11.37
CA ASP A 109 -23.92 8.35 -10.34
C ASP A 109 -22.66 7.71 -9.73
N TYR A 110 -21.94 8.50 -8.92
CA TYR A 110 -20.76 8.10 -8.16
C TYR A 110 -20.49 9.08 -7.02
N GLU A 111 -19.72 8.64 -6.02
CA GLU A 111 -19.32 9.45 -4.88
C GLU A 111 -17.81 9.61 -4.82
N PHE A 112 -17.35 10.79 -4.41
CA PHE A 112 -15.96 11.08 -4.13
C PHE A 112 -15.65 10.91 -2.63
N PRO A 113 -14.47 10.37 -2.26
CA PRO A 113 -13.43 9.82 -3.16
C PRO A 113 -13.85 8.50 -3.81
N ILE A 114 -13.33 8.22 -5.00
CA ILE A 114 -13.61 6.98 -5.73
C ILE A 114 -12.88 5.82 -5.05
N THR A 115 -13.63 4.80 -4.61
CA THR A 115 -13.08 3.63 -3.93
C THR A 115 -13.16 2.38 -4.81
N ALA A 116 -12.15 1.52 -4.77
CA ALA A 116 -12.22 0.18 -5.38
C ALA A 116 -13.15 -0.73 -4.57
N GLY A 117 -14.20 -1.28 -5.19
CA GLY A 117 -15.19 -2.14 -4.53
C GLY A 117 -15.22 -3.60 -4.98
N GLU A 118 -14.67 -3.92 -6.15
CA GLU A 118 -14.77 -5.24 -6.77
C GLU A 118 -13.44 -5.67 -7.41
N MET A 119 -12.37 -5.65 -6.61
CA MET A 119 -11.08 -6.16 -7.10
C MET A 119 -11.15 -7.67 -7.33
N ARG A 120 -10.44 -8.13 -8.36
CA ARG A 120 -10.31 -9.56 -8.65
C ARG A 120 -9.39 -10.22 -7.63
N PRO A 121 -9.58 -11.52 -7.33
CA PRO A 121 -8.68 -12.25 -6.44
C PRO A 121 -7.22 -12.15 -6.89
N ALA A 122 -6.29 -12.06 -5.93
CA ALA A 122 -4.85 -11.90 -6.21
C ALA A 122 -4.29 -12.94 -7.23
N ARG A 123 -4.79 -14.18 -7.20
CA ARG A 123 -4.43 -15.26 -8.14
C ARG A 123 -4.66 -14.96 -9.63
N GLU A 124 -5.60 -14.07 -9.93
CA GLU A 124 -5.92 -13.67 -11.31
C GLU A 124 -5.14 -12.42 -11.76
N ILE A 125 -4.45 -11.75 -10.83
CA ILE A 125 -3.82 -10.45 -11.07
C ILE A 125 -2.35 -10.45 -10.63
N CYS A 126 -2.09 -10.50 -9.32
CA CYS A 126 -0.77 -10.41 -8.71
C CYS A 126 0.06 -11.66 -9.05
N GLU A 127 -0.54 -12.84 -8.85
CA GLU A 127 0.22 -14.10 -8.87
C GLU A 127 0.64 -14.54 -10.27
N LYS A 128 0.07 -13.92 -11.31
CA LYS A 128 0.50 -14.11 -12.71
C LYS A 128 1.88 -13.51 -12.98
N CYS A 129 2.36 -12.61 -12.11
CA CYS A 129 3.70 -12.04 -12.16
C CYS A 129 4.52 -12.34 -10.89
N HIS A 130 3.87 -12.50 -9.73
CA HIS A 130 4.49 -12.71 -8.42
C HIS A 130 4.12 -14.07 -7.83
N SER A 131 4.99 -15.07 -7.93
CA SER A 131 4.72 -16.41 -7.37
C SER A 131 4.78 -16.39 -5.83
N PRO A 132 3.70 -16.76 -5.12
CA PRO A 132 3.69 -16.89 -3.65
C PRO A 132 4.67 -17.95 -3.14
N GLU A 133 4.76 -19.07 -3.88
CA GLU A 133 5.58 -20.23 -3.52
C GLU A 133 7.10 -19.95 -3.61
N LYS A 134 7.48 -18.83 -4.21
CA LYS A 134 8.88 -18.38 -4.27
C LYS A 134 9.26 -17.72 -2.95
N PHE A 135 10.30 -18.25 -2.30
CA PHE A 135 10.91 -17.59 -1.16
C PHE A 135 11.45 -16.21 -1.54
N SER A 136 11.12 -15.19 -0.74
CA SER A 136 11.69 -13.85 -0.87
C SER A 136 12.67 -13.61 0.27
N ASP A 137 13.88 -13.18 -0.08
CA ASP A 137 14.90 -12.85 0.91
C ASP A 137 14.47 -11.68 1.80
N ASP A 138 14.98 -11.67 3.04
CA ASP A 138 14.82 -10.54 3.94
C ASP A 138 15.38 -9.26 3.28
N SER A 139 14.63 -8.17 3.36
CA SER A 139 14.96 -6.92 2.69
C SER A 139 15.49 -5.89 3.68
N PHE A 140 16.71 -5.40 3.44
CA PHE A 140 17.22 -4.24 4.18
C PHE A 140 16.44 -2.97 3.81
N ARG A 141 16.04 -2.20 4.83
CA ARG A 141 15.35 -0.92 4.70
C ARG A 141 16.09 0.14 5.49
N GLN A 142 16.24 1.27 4.80
CA GLN A 142 16.73 2.52 5.36
C GLN A 142 15.63 3.55 5.20
N VAL A 143 15.21 4.16 6.30
CA VAL A 143 14.17 5.20 6.32
C VAL A 143 14.75 6.43 6.99
N THR A 144 15.01 7.47 6.21
CA THR A 144 15.49 8.76 6.71
C THR A 144 14.30 9.64 7.07
N HIS A 145 14.35 10.23 8.25
CA HIS A 145 13.42 11.25 8.74
C HIS A 145 14.19 12.53 9.04
N TYR A 146 13.56 13.69 8.81
CA TYR A 146 14.13 14.98 9.17
C TYR A 146 13.32 15.57 10.33
N GLY A 147 14.02 16.12 11.32
CA GLY A 147 13.42 16.77 12.48
C GLY A 147 12.72 18.09 12.11
N ASP A 148 11.76 18.49 12.95
CA ASP A 148 11.08 19.79 12.86
C ASP A 148 11.89 20.92 13.53
N ASP A 149 13.21 20.76 13.64
CA ASP A 149 14.14 21.74 14.17
C ASP A 149 14.74 22.64 13.08
N LYS A 150 15.46 23.67 13.50
CA LYS A 150 16.08 24.66 12.58
C LYS A 150 16.99 24.01 11.54
N ASP A 151 17.75 23.01 11.94
CA ASP A 151 18.77 22.38 11.13
C ASP A 151 18.23 21.17 10.36
N ASN A 152 16.93 20.88 10.49
CA ASN A 152 16.24 19.72 9.92
C ASN A 152 17.00 18.42 10.27
N THR A 153 17.34 18.21 11.54
CA THR A 153 18.28 17.15 11.95
C THR A 153 17.87 15.77 11.42
N PRO A 154 18.68 15.10 10.56
CA PRO A 154 18.29 13.83 9.97
C PRO A 154 18.51 12.68 10.95
N THR A 155 17.51 11.81 11.07
CA THR A 155 17.57 10.55 11.80
C THR A 155 17.23 9.42 10.84
N THR A 156 18.04 8.37 10.84
CA THR A 156 17.85 7.21 9.96
C THR A 156 17.44 5.98 10.77
N ILE A 157 16.39 5.31 10.34
CA ILE A 157 15.97 4.01 10.86
C ILE A 157 16.51 2.92 9.92
N LEU A 158 17.28 1.99 10.47
CA LEU A 158 17.80 0.81 9.78
C LEU A 158 17.09 -0.44 10.29
N LEU A 159 16.55 -1.25 9.38
CA LEU A 159 15.91 -2.53 9.75
C LEU A 159 15.94 -3.53 8.59
N PHE A 160 15.82 -4.81 8.92
CA PHE A 160 15.53 -5.86 7.96
C PHE A 160 14.05 -6.21 8.02
N LEU A 161 13.33 -6.12 6.91
CA LEU A 161 12.01 -6.71 6.79
C LEU A 161 12.15 -8.21 6.56
N LYS A 162 11.46 -9.00 7.38
CA LYS A 162 11.37 -10.46 7.25
C LYS A 162 10.31 -10.81 6.22
N THR A 163 10.61 -10.52 4.95
CA THR A 163 9.66 -10.72 3.84
C THR A 163 9.24 -12.19 3.75
N GLY A 164 10.21 -13.10 3.75
CA GLY A 164 9.96 -14.55 3.80
C GLY A 164 9.06 -15.06 2.69
N GLY A 165 8.16 -15.98 3.04
CA GLY A 165 7.30 -16.71 2.10
C GLY A 165 7.89 -18.06 1.69
N GLY A 166 7.62 -18.51 0.47
CA GLY A 166 8.16 -19.77 -0.02
C GLY A 166 7.38 -21.01 0.42
N SER A 167 7.47 -22.07 -0.39
CA SER A 167 6.62 -23.24 -0.19
C SER A 167 6.74 -23.85 1.21
N LYS A 168 5.58 -24.11 1.79
CA LYS A 168 5.42 -24.85 3.05
C LYS A 168 6.19 -26.18 3.07
N ARG A 169 6.28 -26.86 1.92
CA ARG A 169 7.01 -28.13 1.73
C ARG A 169 8.52 -28.02 1.99
N GLN A 170 9.09 -26.82 1.87
CA GLN A 170 10.51 -26.55 2.13
C GLN A 170 10.76 -26.03 3.56
N GLY A 171 9.72 -25.93 4.40
CA GLY A 171 9.80 -25.37 5.76
C GLY A 171 10.00 -23.85 5.80
N LEU A 172 9.79 -23.18 4.66
CA LEU A 172 10.12 -21.78 4.44
C LEU A 172 8.98 -20.80 4.70
N GLY A 173 7.72 -21.28 4.72
CA GLY A 173 6.53 -20.49 5.06
C GLY A 173 6.65 -19.82 6.43
N ARG A 174 7.27 -18.64 6.45
CA ARG A 174 7.66 -17.83 7.61
C ARG A 174 7.74 -16.38 7.14
N GLY A 175 7.82 -15.44 8.10
CA GLY A 175 7.87 -14.01 7.80
C GLY A 175 6.51 -13.47 7.35
N ILE A 176 6.50 -12.23 6.85
CA ILE A 176 5.25 -11.52 6.55
C ILE A 176 4.46 -12.21 5.41
N HIS A 177 5.12 -12.84 4.43
CA HIS A 177 4.45 -13.61 3.38
C HIS A 177 3.94 -15.00 3.80
N TRP A 178 4.05 -15.37 5.09
CA TRP A 178 3.36 -16.55 5.58
C TRP A 178 1.85 -16.54 5.26
N HIS A 179 1.23 -15.35 5.24
CA HIS A 179 -0.19 -15.15 5.00
C HIS A 179 -0.70 -15.57 3.62
N ILE A 180 0.15 -15.62 2.60
CA ILE A 180 -0.25 -15.99 1.24
C ILE A 180 0.01 -17.46 0.91
N GLU A 181 0.69 -18.19 1.81
CA GLU A 181 0.94 -19.63 1.72
C GLU A 181 0.04 -20.45 2.67
N ASN A 182 -0.69 -19.77 3.55
CA ASN A 182 -1.57 -20.39 4.54
C ASN A 182 -2.97 -19.83 4.39
N ARG A 183 -3.96 -20.70 4.61
CA ARG A 183 -5.36 -20.33 4.45
C ARG A 183 -5.83 -19.59 5.70
N ILE A 184 -6.05 -18.30 5.55
CA ILE A 184 -6.51 -17.41 6.61
C ILE A 184 -7.80 -16.77 6.14
N LEU A 185 -8.84 -16.90 6.96
CA LEU A 185 -10.13 -16.26 6.73
C LEU A 185 -10.34 -15.18 7.79
N TYR A 186 -10.99 -14.09 7.43
CA TYR A 186 -11.30 -13.01 8.35
C TYR A 186 -12.66 -12.39 8.05
N TYR A 187 -13.27 -11.77 9.06
CA TYR A 187 -14.53 -11.06 8.92
C TYR A 187 -14.31 -9.56 9.11
N PRO A 188 -14.38 -8.73 8.04
CA PRO A 188 -14.35 -7.28 8.16
C PRO A 188 -15.76 -6.71 8.45
N THR A 189 -15.85 -5.71 9.33
CA THR A 189 -17.14 -5.03 9.65
C THR A 189 -17.35 -3.71 8.92
N ASP A 190 -16.32 -3.18 8.25
CA ASP A 190 -16.37 -1.94 7.48
C ASP A 190 -16.00 -2.15 6.01
N LYS A 191 -16.40 -1.19 5.16
CA LYS A 191 -16.19 -1.25 3.70
C LYS A 191 -14.71 -1.27 3.31
N HIS A 192 -13.84 -0.68 4.12
CA HIS A 192 -12.40 -0.58 3.86
C HIS A 192 -11.60 -1.70 4.52
N GLU A 193 -12.28 -2.64 5.19
CA GLU A 193 -11.68 -3.81 5.85
C GLU A 193 -10.64 -3.41 6.90
N GLN A 194 -10.84 -2.29 7.58
CA GLN A 194 -9.93 -1.79 8.61
C GLN A 194 -10.26 -2.34 10.01
N THR A 195 -11.49 -2.75 10.24
CA THR A 195 -11.97 -3.35 11.49
C THR A 195 -12.26 -4.82 11.25
N ILE A 196 -11.50 -5.70 11.91
CA ILE A 196 -11.59 -7.14 11.78
C ILE A 196 -11.79 -7.72 13.18
N PRO A 197 -13.02 -8.01 13.63
CA PRO A 197 -13.23 -8.61 14.96
C PRO A 197 -12.92 -10.10 15.05
N TYR A 198 -12.73 -10.79 13.91
CA TYR A 198 -12.63 -12.24 13.89
C TYR A 198 -11.72 -12.76 12.76
N ILE A 199 -10.85 -13.68 13.14
CA ILE A 199 -9.89 -14.36 12.25
C ILE A 199 -9.97 -15.86 12.49
N ARG A 200 -9.88 -16.63 11.41
CA ARG A 200 -9.71 -18.09 11.43
C ARG A 200 -8.48 -18.49 10.62
N VAL A 201 -7.58 -19.23 11.24
CA VAL A 201 -6.34 -19.73 10.65
C VAL A 201 -6.43 -21.25 10.52
N TYR A 202 -6.25 -21.80 9.32
CA TYR A 202 -6.19 -23.25 9.13
C TYR A 202 -4.77 -23.79 9.28
N ASN A 203 -4.64 -24.83 10.10
CA ASN A 203 -3.41 -25.55 10.34
C ASN A 203 -3.18 -26.68 9.32
N ASP A 204 -1.97 -27.20 9.28
CA ASP A 204 -1.52 -28.28 8.38
C ASP A 204 -2.34 -29.56 8.51
N ASP A 205 -2.80 -29.85 9.73
CA ASP A 205 -3.58 -31.04 10.08
C ASP A 205 -5.09 -30.87 9.79
N GLY A 206 -5.50 -29.71 9.28
CA GLY A 206 -6.88 -29.37 8.99
C GLY A 206 -7.66 -28.83 10.20
N SER A 207 -7.04 -28.73 11.38
CA SER A 207 -7.60 -27.97 12.50
C SER A 207 -7.61 -26.47 12.18
N ALA A 208 -8.37 -25.70 12.94
CA ALA A 208 -8.43 -24.25 12.79
C ALA A 208 -8.31 -23.55 14.15
N ASP A 209 -7.47 -22.53 14.19
CA ASP A 209 -7.38 -21.61 15.32
C ASP A 209 -8.27 -20.39 15.02
N GLU A 210 -9.11 -20.04 15.99
CA GLU A 210 -10.04 -18.92 15.90
C GLU A 210 -9.60 -17.83 16.88
N PHE A 211 -9.56 -16.58 16.42
CA PHE A 211 -9.19 -15.42 17.21
C PHE A 211 -10.30 -14.38 17.15
N VAL A 212 -10.66 -13.85 18.31
CA VAL A 212 -11.71 -12.83 18.46
C VAL A 212 -11.11 -11.59 19.13
N ASP A 213 -11.41 -10.41 18.60
CA ASP A 213 -11.11 -9.14 19.27
C ASP A 213 -11.89 -9.07 20.58
N LEU A 214 -11.17 -9.04 21.70
CA LEU A 214 -11.70 -8.96 23.07
C LEU A 214 -12.71 -7.82 23.26
N GLU A 215 -12.60 -6.73 22.53
CA GLU A 215 -13.44 -5.54 22.67
C GLU A 215 -14.67 -5.54 21.75
N SER A 216 -14.73 -6.45 20.76
CA SER A 216 -15.72 -6.40 19.68
C SER A 216 -17.10 -6.95 20.07
N ASN A 217 -17.22 -7.69 21.18
CA ASN A 217 -18.40 -8.50 21.53
C ASN A 217 -18.87 -9.43 20.38
N PHE A 218 -17.98 -9.79 19.46
CA PHE A 218 -18.30 -10.62 18.31
C PHE A 218 -18.58 -12.07 18.74
N ASP A 219 -19.65 -12.66 18.18
CA ASP A 219 -19.99 -14.07 18.38
C ASP A 219 -19.57 -14.88 17.15
N PRO A 220 -18.52 -15.72 17.23
CA PRO A 220 -18.09 -16.57 16.11
C PRO A 220 -19.18 -17.51 15.59
N ALA A 221 -20.17 -17.87 16.42
CA ALA A 221 -21.28 -18.73 16.00
C ALA A 221 -22.28 -18.01 15.08
N SER A 222 -22.21 -16.67 15.00
CA SER A 222 -23.10 -15.85 14.18
C SER A 222 -22.73 -15.79 12.70
N VAL A 223 -21.53 -16.25 12.32
CA VAL A 223 -21.02 -16.21 10.94
C VAL A 223 -20.73 -17.60 10.40
N SER A 224 -20.98 -17.78 9.11
CA SER A 224 -20.55 -18.97 8.38
C SER A 224 -19.24 -18.71 7.65
N GLU A 225 -18.56 -19.76 7.21
CA GLU A 225 -17.32 -19.63 6.43
C GLU A 225 -17.54 -18.86 5.11
N ALA A 226 -18.75 -18.90 4.54
CA ALA A 226 -19.10 -18.18 3.32
C ALA A 226 -19.19 -16.66 3.51
N ASP A 227 -19.32 -16.20 4.75
CA ASP A 227 -19.34 -14.79 5.12
C ASP A 227 -17.92 -14.22 5.33
N LEU A 228 -16.90 -15.10 5.39
CA LEU A 228 -15.52 -14.73 5.61
C LEU A 228 -14.80 -14.43 4.28
N LYS A 229 -13.83 -13.52 4.34
CA LYS A 229 -12.91 -13.24 3.24
C LYS A 229 -11.61 -13.99 3.44
N GLU A 230 -11.07 -14.55 2.37
CA GLU A 230 -9.75 -15.14 2.36
C GLU A 230 -8.69 -14.04 2.23
N MET A 231 -7.66 -14.11 3.09
CA MET A 231 -6.53 -13.19 3.03
C MET A 231 -5.70 -13.46 1.79
N ASP A 232 -5.35 -12.39 1.06
CA ASP A 232 -4.54 -12.48 -0.14
C ASP A 232 -3.54 -11.32 -0.23
N CYS A 233 -2.83 -11.21 -1.35
CA CYS A 233 -1.87 -10.14 -1.57
C CYS A 233 -2.49 -8.75 -1.37
N ILE A 234 -3.74 -8.53 -1.80
CA ILE A 234 -4.41 -7.23 -1.78
C ILE A 234 -4.78 -6.84 -0.36
N THR A 235 -5.07 -7.81 0.52
CA THR A 235 -5.35 -7.53 1.94
C THR A 235 -4.24 -6.71 2.58
N CYS A 236 -2.98 -6.92 2.20
CA CYS A 236 -1.80 -6.18 2.69
C CYS A 236 -1.27 -5.13 1.70
N HIS A 237 -1.28 -5.41 0.40
CA HIS A 237 -0.71 -4.59 -0.68
C HIS A 237 -1.78 -3.76 -1.42
N ASN A 238 -2.74 -3.20 -0.69
CA ASN A 238 -3.93 -2.55 -1.25
C ASN A 238 -3.66 -1.22 -1.99
N ARG A 239 -2.46 -0.65 -1.89
CA ARG A 239 -2.10 0.66 -2.48
C ARG A 239 -0.79 0.69 -3.27
N ILE A 240 -0.23 -0.46 -3.66
CA ILE A 240 1.11 -0.49 -4.28
C ILE A 240 1.26 0.37 -5.53
N THR A 241 0.25 0.38 -6.40
CA THR A 241 0.27 1.15 -7.64
C THR A 241 -0.28 2.57 -7.46
N HIS A 242 -1.01 2.81 -6.38
CA HIS A 242 -1.83 4.00 -6.19
C HIS A 242 -1.48 4.75 -4.90
N LEU A 243 -0.26 4.59 -4.39
CA LEU A 243 0.15 5.18 -3.12
C LEU A 243 0.28 6.70 -3.24
N VAL A 244 -0.41 7.42 -2.36
CA VAL A 244 -0.22 8.86 -2.14
C VAL A 244 0.49 9.02 -0.79
N PRO A 245 1.79 9.37 -0.76
CA PRO A 245 2.53 9.51 0.49
C PRO A 245 2.04 10.71 1.31
N THR A 246 2.23 10.65 2.62
CA THR A 246 1.97 11.78 3.52
C THR A 246 2.88 12.97 3.21
N PRO A 247 2.53 14.19 3.65
CA PRO A 247 3.40 15.37 3.52
C PRO A 247 4.78 15.14 4.15
N GLU A 248 4.82 14.49 5.31
CA GLU A 248 6.05 14.12 6.00
C GLU A 248 6.94 13.22 5.14
N ALA A 249 6.37 12.12 4.63
CA ALA A 249 7.13 11.16 3.82
C ALA A 249 7.58 11.77 2.49
N SER A 250 6.73 12.60 1.88
CA SER A 250 7.06 13.31 0.63
C SER A 250 8.19 14.32 0.83
N LEU A 251 8.14 15.09 1.92
CA LEU A 251 9.15 16.09 2.22
C LEU A 251 10.47 15.46 2.70
N ASP A 252 10.42 14.44 3.56
CA ASP A 252 11.61 13.66 3.95
C ASP A 252 12.32 13.09 2.72
N LYS A 253 11.56 12.53 1.77
CA LYS A 253 12.11 12.03 0.51
C LYS A 253 12.70 13.13 -0.36
N ALA A 254 12.05 14.30 -0.44
CA ALA A 254 12.56 15.43 -1.21
C ALA A 254 13.87 15.99 -0.63
N LEU A 255 14.01 16.01 0.70
CA LEU A 255 15.24 16.40 1.39
C LEU A 255 16.36 15.37 1.19
N ASP A 256 16.04 14.08 1.34
CA ASP A 256 16.99 12.97 1.13
C ASP A 256 17.54 12.93 -0.30
N LEU A 257 16.68 13.18 -1.30
CA LEU A 257 17.06 13.29 -2.71
C LEU A 257 17.66 14.65 -3.09
N LYS A 258 17.77 15.59 -2.15
CA LYS A 258 18.25 16.97 -2.37
C LYS A 258 17.48 17.73 -3.45
N LEU A 259 16.21 17.38 -3.66
CA LEU A 259 15.27 18.18 -4.46
C LEU A 259 14.89 19.46 -3.69
N ILE A 260 14.90 19.35 -2.36
CA ILE A 260 14.87 20.48 -1.43
C ILE A 260 16.19 20.45 -0.66
N ASP A 261 16.88 21.59 -0.58
CA ASP A 261 18.14 21.69 0.15
C ASP A 261 17.87 21.63 1.66
N PRO A 262 18.39 20.62 2.40
CA PRO A 262 18.18 20.50 3.85
C PRO A 262 18.87 21.61 4.65
N ALA A 263 19.76 22.40 4.05
CA ALA A 263 20.36 23.56 4.69
C ALA A 263 19.39 24.76 4.81
N ILE A 264 18.24 24.72 4.14
CA ILE A 264 17.20 25.75 4.30
C ILE A 264 16.64 25.65 5.73
N PRO A 265 16.76 26.71 6.56
CA PRO A 265 16.31 26.65 7.95
C PRO A 265 14.82 26.30 8.07
N GLU A 266 14.50 25.34 8.95
CA GLU A 266 13.13 24.91 9.29
C GLU A 266 12.27 24.46 8.09
N ILE A 267 12.88 24.16 6.94
CA ILE A 267 12.13 23.82 5.72
C ILE A 267 11.28 22.56 5.91
N ARG A 268 11.73 21.62 6.75
CA ARG A 268 10.98 20.40 7.06
C ARG A 268 9.68 20.71 7.80
N LEU A 269 9.77 21.50 8.87
CA LEU A 269 8.60 21.93 9.65
C LEU A 269 7.65 22.77 8.80
N LYS A 270 8.19 23.82 8.15
CA LYS A 270 7.37 24.78 7.38
C LYS A 270 6.81 24.18 6.11
N GLY A 271 7.54 23.30 5.44
CA GLY A 271 7.05 22.56 4.29
C GLY A 271 5.86 21.66 4.64
N VAL A 272 5.92 20.91 5.75
CA VAL A 272 4.76 20.11 6.19
C VAL A 272 3.59 20.99 6.60
N GLU A 273 3.83 22.10 7.31
CA GLU A 273 2.78 23.05 7.71
C GLU A 273 1.98 23.52 6.49
N VAL A 274 2.66 23.99 5.43
CA VAL A 274 1.98 24.50 4.23
C VAL A 274 1.35 23.40 3.38
N LEU A 275 1.90 22.18 3.38
CA LEU A 275 1.32 21.03 2.67
C LEU A 275 0.05 20.49 3.36
N ARG A 276 0.00 20.53 4.70
CA ARG A 276 -1.14 20.09 5.51
C ARG A 276 -2.23 21.14 5.67
N ALA A 277 -1.94 22.40 5.37
CA ALA A 277 -2.89 23.48 5.53
C ALA A 277 -4.18 23.22 4.72
N ALA A 278 -5.32 23.59 5.31
CA ALA A 278 -6.62 23.45 4.66
C ALA A 278 -6.82 24.57 3.64
N TYR A 279 -6.98 24.20 2.38
CA TYR A 279 -7.25 25.11 1.27
C TYR A 279 -8.61 24.80 0.62
N LEU A 280 -9.26 25.83 0.07
CA LEU A 280 -10.57 25.70 -0.57
C LEU A 280 -10.47 25.36 -2.06
N SER A 281 -9.32 25.57 -2.67
CA SER A 281 -9.07 25.26 -4.08
C SER A 281 -7.59 24.97 -4.33
N GLN A 282 -7.30 24.34 -5.48
CA GLN A 282 -5.94 24.05 -5.90
C GLN A 282 -5.10 25.32 -6.00
N ASP A 283 -5.65 26.38 -6.60
CA ASP A 283 -4.97 27.68 -6.72
C ASP A 283 -4.69 28.30 -5.36
N GLN A 284 -5.61 28.17 -4.40
CA GLN A 284 -5.35 28.67 -3.04
C GLN A 284 -4.22 27.89 -2.37
N GLY A 285 -4.17 26.56 -2.53
CA GLY A 285 -3.08 25.73 -2.01
C GLY A 285 -1.74 26.10 -2.61
N LEU A 286 -1.67 26.25 -3.93
CA LEU A 286 -0.46 26.68 -4.62
C LEU A 286 0.03 28.06 -4.17
N ASN A 287 -0.88 29.03 -4.04
CA ASN A 287 -0.55 30.36 -3.55
C ASN A 287 -0.18 30.38 -2.06
N GLY A 288 -0.83 29.55 -1.25
CA GLY A 288 -0.52 29.38 0.18
C GLY A 288 0.91 28.86 0.39
N ILE A 289 1.28 27.83 -0.38
CA ILE A 289 2.65 27.30 -0.39
C ILE A 289 3.65 28.34 -0.91
N ALA A 290 3.31 29.10 -1.96
CA ALA A 290 4.15 30.19 -2.45
C ALA A 290 4.39 31.29 -1.39
N GLY A 291 3.41 31.51 -0.50
CA GLY A 291 3.51 32.44 0.62
C GLY A 291 4.65 32.14 1.60
N LEU A 292 5.20 30.92 1.58
CA LEU A 292 6.39 30.55 2.36
C LEU A 292 7.61 31.44 2.03
N GLU A 293 7.66 32.03 0.83
CA GLU A 293 8.73 32.98 0.47
C GLU A 293 8.76 34.17 1.44
N ASN A 294 7.60 34.69 1.85
CA ASN A 294 7.50 35.83 2.78
C ASN A 294 8.06 35.47 4.16
N TYR A 295 7.86 34.22 4.61
CA TYR A 295 8.42 33.76 5.87
C TYR A 295 9.95 33.86 5.86
N TYR A 296 10.59 33.41 4.78
CA TYR A 296 12.05 33.51 4.66
C TYR A 296 12.54 34.95 4.49
N GLN A 297 11.80 35.81 3.78
CA GLN A 297 12.12 37.24 3.68
C GLN A 297 12.11 37.95 5.05
N VAL A 298 11.20 37.55 5.95
CA VAL A 298 11.01 38.21 7.25
C VAL A 298 11.91 37.61 8.34
N TYR A 299 11.92 36.28 8.48
CA TYR A 299 12.58 35.61 9.61
C TYR A 299 14.01 35.17 9.29
N TYR A 300 14.36 35.07 8.01
CA TYR A 300 15.68 34.61 7.54
C TYR A 300 16.21 35.52 6.41
N ALA A 301 16.07 36.85 6.56
CA ALA A 301 16.35 37.84 5.52
C ALA A 301 17.75 37.71 4.89
N ASP A 302 18.80 37.53 5.70
CA ASP A 302 20.18 37.38 5.21
C ASP A 302 20.39 36.09 4.42
N TYR A 303 19.76 34.99 4.88
CA TYR A 303 19.78 33.71 4.18
C TYR A 303 19.00 33.81 2.86
N TYR A 304 17.82 34.43 2.87
CA TYR A 304 17.01 34.66 1.68
C TYR A 304 17.73 35.52 0.65
N ALA A 305 18.38 36.62 1.07
CA ALA A 305 19.15 37.48 0.18
C ALA A 305 20.27 36.73 -0.54
N SER A 306 20.84 35.70 0.10
CA SER A 306 21.94 34.90 -0.45
C SER A 306 21.47 33.64 -1.20
N ASN A 307 20.27 33.12 -0.89
CA ASN A 307 19.79 31.80 -1.34
C ASN A 307 18.38 31.85 -1.94
N ARG A 308 18.00 32.99 -2.54
CA ARG A 308 16.66 33.22 -3.10
C ARG A 308 16.24 32.09 -4.05
N ASP A 309 17.09 31.74 -5.01
CA ASP A 309 16.78 30.73 -6.03
C ASP A 309 16.59 29.34 -5.41
N THR A 310 17.39 29.01 -4.37
CA THR A 310 17.26 27.76 -3.61
C THR A 310 15.91 27.66 -2.91
N ILE A 311 15.46 28.75 -2.29
CA ILE A 311 14.15 28.81 -1.63
C ILE A 311 13.01 28.72 -2.65
N GLN A 312 13.12 29.40 -3.79
CA GLN A 312 12.12 29.34 -4.85
C GLN A 312 12.03 27.93 -5.46
N SER A 313 13.15 27.24 -5.64
CA SER A 313 13.19 25.84 -6.07
C SER A 313 12.55 24.89 -5.04
N ALA A 314 12.76 25.15 -3.75
CA ALA A 314 12.12 24.36 -2.69
C ALA A 314 10.59 24.55 -2.68
N ILE A 315 10.12 25.80 -2.80
CA ILE A 315 8.70 26.14 -2.90
C ILE A 315 8.06 25.49 -4.12
N ALA A 316 8.71 25.53 -5.29
CA ALA A 316 8.21 24.86 -6.49
C ALA A 316 8.08 23.34 -6.29
N THR A 317 9.04 22.72 -5.61
CA THR A 317 8.99 21.29 -5.26
C THR A 317 7.82 20.98 -4.32
N LEU A 318 7.58 21.81 -3.31
CA LEU A 318 6.42 21.68 -2.42
C LEU A 318 5.09 21.81 -3.18
N GLN A 319 5.00 22.77 -4.12
CA GLN A 319 3.84 22.92 -4.99
C GLN A 319 3.61 21.69 -5.88
N ASP A 320 4.67 21.07 -6.38
CA ASP A 320 4.58 19.84 -7.18
C ASP A 320 4.12 18.65 -6.34
N ILE A 321 4.62 18.50 -5.12
CA ILE A 321 4.13 17.51 -4.15
C ILE A 321 2.63 17.71 -3.91
N TYR A 322 2.19 18.95 -3.67
CA TYR A 322 0.77 19.25 -3.46
C TYR A 322 -0.09 18.92 -4.69
N ARG A 323 0.37 19.28 -5.89
CA ARG A 323 -0.33 18.99 -7.15
C ARG A 323 -0.50 17.51 -7.44
N GLN A 324 0.45 16.69 -7.03
CA GLN A 324 0.42 15.25 -7.26
C GLN A 324 -0.36 14.50 -6.18
N SER A 325 -0.55 15.10 -5.01
CA SER A 325 -1.09 14.41 -3.83
C SER A 325 -2.46 14.89 -3.37
N VAL A 326 -2.92 16.08 -3.75
CA VAL A 326 -4.19 16.65 -3.26
C VAL A 326 -5.11 17.02 -4.41
N PHE A 327 -6.30 16.41 -4.41
CA PHE A 327 -7.36 16.63 -5.38
C PHE A 327 -8.65 16.99 -4.64
N LEU A 328 -8.80 18.27 -4.30
CA LEU A 328 -9.89 18.77 -3.44
C LEU A 328 -11.28 18.46 -4.00
N GLU A 329 -11.49 18.65 -5.30
CA GLU A 329 -12.78 18.36 -5.95
C GLU A 329 -13.16 16.86 -5.85
N GLN A 330 -12.14 16.00 -5.90
CA GLN A 330 -12.29 14.55 -5.82
C GLN A 330 -12.18 14.02 -4.39
N LYS A 331 -12.03 14.91 -3.40
CA LYS A 331 -11.86 14.59 -1.97
C LYS A 331 -10.78 13.52 -1.74
N SER A 332 -9.71 13.59 -2.52
CA SER A 332 -8.64 12.59 -2.51
C SER A 332 -7.32 13.23 -2.11
N ASP A 333 -6.73 12.67 -1.06
CA ASP A 333 -5.40 12.98 -0.56
C ASP A 333 -4.78 11.75 0.12
N TRP A 334 -3.64 11.93 0.80
CA TRP A 334 -2.93 10.87 1.54
C TRP A 334 -3.74 10.22 2.69
N THR A 335 -4.85 10.84 3.13
CA THR A 335 -5.75 10.29 4.17
C THR A 335 -6.98 9.58 3.60
N SER A 336 -7.33 9.87 2.34
CA SER A 336 -8.59 9.42 1.72
C SER A 336 -8.77 7.91 1.61
N HIS A 337 -7.68 7.15 1.61
CA HIS A 337 -7.68 5.71 1.37
C HIS A 337 -6.63 5.02 2.26
N PRO A 338 -6.98 3.93 2.95
CA PRO A 338 -6.05 3.22 3.83
C PRO A 338 -4.89 2.60 3.05
N ASN A 339 -3.73 2.54 3.69
CA ASN A 339 -2.58 1.78 3.22
C ASN A 339 -2.24 0.70 4.23
N ASN A 340 -2.35 -0.56 3.83
CA ASN A 340 -2.16 -1.69 4.74
C ASN A 340 -0.70 -2.15 4.85
N VAL A 341 0.22 -1.49 4.14
CA VAL A 341 1.66 -1.77 4.23
C VAL A 341 2.25 -1.07 5.45
N GLY A 342 2.60 -1.83 6.48
CA GLY A 342 3.18 -1.33 7.73
C GLY A 342 2.11 -1.07 8.81
N HIS A 343 2.44 -0.22 9.78
CA HIS A 343 1.58 0.05 10.95
C HIS A 343 1.78 1.47 11.54
N LYS A 344 2.36 2.40 10.76
CA LYS A 344 2.70 3.76 11.23
C LYS A 344 1.55 4.75 11.03
N ASP A 345 1.12 4.91 9.79
CA ASP A 345 0.10 5.91 9.41
C ASP A 345 -1.32 5.32 9.32
N PHE A 346 -1.42 4.00 9.27
CA PHE A 346 -2.65 3.22 9.22
C PHE A 346 -2.47 1.91 10.01
N PRO A 347 -3.56 1.23 10.42
CA PRO A 347 -3.47 0.00 11.20
C PRO A 347 -2.66 -1.12 10.52
N GLY A 348 -2.87 -1.33 9.21
CA GLY A 348 -2.18 -2.34 8.42
C GLY A 348 -2.17 -3.74 9.06
N CYS A 349 -0.99 -4.23 9.47
CA CYS A 349 -0.88 -5.54 10.13
C CYS A 349 -1.54 -5.58 11.52
N PHE A 350 -1.64 -4.43 12.21
CA PHE A 350 -2.27 -4.33 13.53
C PHE A 350 -3.80 -4.40 13.47
N ARG A 351 -4.40 -4.61 12.30
CA ARG A 351 -5.81 -5.03 12.23
C ARG A 351 -6.05 -6.42 12.82
N CYS A 352 -4.99 -7.23 12.94
CA CYS A 352 -5.02 -8.55 13.56
C CYS A 352 -3.91 -8.75 14.61
N HIS A 353 -2.72 -8.15 14.41
CA HIS A 353 -1.57 -8.26 15.31
C HIS A 353 -1.55 -7.13 16.35
N ASP A 354 -2.63 -6.98 17.11
CA ASP A 354 -2.83 -5.86 18.06
C ASP A 354 -2.68 -6.25 19.53
N GLY A 355 -2.61 -7.56 19.82
CA GLY A 355 -2.49 -8.12 21.16
C GLY A 355 -3.81 -8.40 21.86
N LYS A 356 -4.95 -8.01 21.28
CA LYS A 356 -6.29 -8.23 21.84
C LYS A 356 -7.15 -9.21 21.03
N HIS A 357 -6.65 -9.68 19.88
CA HIS A 357 -7.18 -10.85 19.19
C HIS A 357 -6.73 -12.13 19.86
N LEU A 358 -7.63 -12.76 20.62
CA LEU A 358 -7.32 -13.91 21.47
C LEU A 358 -8.06 -15.16 21.00
N ASN A 359 -7.41 -16.32 21.12
CA ASN A 359 -8.06 -17.62 20.98
C ASN A 359 -8.79 -18.06 22.28
N ALA A 360 -9.42 -19.24 22.25
CA ALA A 360 -10.15 -19.78 23.39
C ALA A 360 -9.28 -20.00 24.65
N ASP A 361 -7.96 -20.19 24.47
CA ASP A 361 -6.99 -20.33 25.57
C ASP A 361 -6.45 -18.97 26.05
N GLY A 362 -6.93 -17.85 25.49
CA GLY A 362 -6.51 -16.49 25.79
C GLY A 362 -5.17 -16.11 25.17
N GLN A 363 -4.67 -16.85 24.19
CA GLN A 363 -3.41 -16.57 23.50
C GLN A 363 -3.64 -15.60 22.36
N ALA A 364 -2.85 -14.54 22.30
CA ALA A 364 -2.94 -13.54 21.24
C ALA A 364 -2.34 -14.02 19.92
N ILE A 365 -2.78 -13.39 18.83
CA ILE A 365 -1.97 -13.35 17.62
C ILE A 365 -0.68 -12.59 17.94
N ARG A 366 0.46 -13.29 17.83
CA ARG A 366 1.81 -12.77 18.13
C ARG A 366 2.07 -11.41 17.47
N LEU A 367 2.58 -10.44 18.22
CA LEU A 367 2.86 -9.08 17.74
C LEU A 367 4.28 -8.58 18.05
N GLU A 368 5.22 -9.47 18.40
CA GLU A 368 6.60 -9.07 18.65
C GLU A 368 7.17 -8.33 17.44
N CYS A 369 7.77 -7.15 17.66
CA CYS A 369 8.33 -6.33 16.58
C CYS A 369 9.33 -7.13 15.73
N ASN A 370 10.00 -8.11 16.34
CA ASN A 370 10.95 -8.96 15.68
C ASN A 370 10.33 -10.11 14.84
N VAL A 371 9.00 -10.26 14.79
CA VAL A 371 8.32 -11.25 13.93
C VAL A 371 8.29 -10.77 12.48
N CYS A 372 7.98 -9.47 12.28
CA CYS A 372 7.83 -8.88 10.95
C CYS A 372 9.14 -8.27 10.44
N HIS A 373 9.96 -7.71 11.32
CA HIS A 373 11.22 -7.07 10.96
C HIS A 373 12.30 -7.32 12.01
N SER A 374 13.52 -6.80 11.86
CA SER A 374 14.47 -6.69 12.97
C SER A 374 14.08 -5.53 13.86
N VAL A 375 14.45 -5.53 15.14
CA VAL A 375 14.25 -4.34 15.97
C VAL A 375 14.97 -3.15 15.29
N PRO A 376 14.30 -1.99 15.12
CA PRO A 376 14.88 -0.91 14.34
C PRO A 376 16.11 -0.32 15.04
N VAL A 377 17.17 -0.03 14.28
CA VAL A 377 18.32 0.73 14.78
C VAL A 377 18.14 2.18 14.36
N VAL A 378 18.02 3.08 15.34
CA VAL A 378 17.86 4.51 15.11
C VAL A 378 19.23 5.18 15.15
N VAL A 379 19.55 5.95 14.11
CA VAL A 379 20.88 6.47 13.84
C VAL A 379 20.81 7.97 13.62
N GLY A 380 21.53 8.74 14.44
CA GLY A 380 21.72 10.17 14.26
C GLY A 380 22.76 10.50 13.19
N PRO A 381 22.93 11.79 12.83
CA PRO A 381 23.81 12.21 11.74
C PRO A 381 25.29 11.95 11.97
N GLN A 382 25.72 11.80 13.24
CA GLN A 382 27.11 11.57 13.63
C GLN A 382 27.38 10.14 14.11
N ASP A 383 26.36 9.28 14.11
CA ASP A 383 26.47 7.93 14.61
C ASP A 383 27.08 7.01 13.56
N PHE A 384 28.08 6.23 13.96
CA PHE A 384 28.70 5.23 13.10
C PHE A 384 28.21 3.83 13.49
N VAL A 385 27.29 3.28 12.69
CA VAL A 385 26.69 1.97 12.97
C VAL A 385 27.42 0.87 12.21
N THR A 386 28.01 -0.07 12.95
CA THR A 386 28.64 -1.28 12.40
C THR A 386 27.82 -2.54 12.60
N ASN A 387 26.79 -2.49 13.46
CA ASN A 387 26.02 -3.66 13.88
C ASN A 387 24.52 -3.37 13.76
N ILE A 388 23.79 -4.31 13.16
CA ILE A 388 22.32 -4.35 13.17
C ILE A 388 21.93 -5.72 13.71
N GLU A 389 21.21 -5.73 14.82
CA GLU A 389 20.80 -6.97 15.48
C GLU A 389 19.67 -7.64 14.69
N ILE A 390 19.93 -8.87 14.22
CA ILE A 390 18.91 -9.72 13.61
C ILE A 390 18.61 -10.84 14.60
N SER A 391 17.46 -10.79 15.27
CA SER A 391 17.02 -11.85 16.18
C SER A 391 16.78 -13.15 15.40
N ARG A 392 17.73 -14.08 15.48
CA ARG A 392 17.68 -15.46 14.98
C ARG A 392 18.34 -16.38 15.99
N GLY A 393 17.81 -17.58 16.18
CA GLY A 393 18.35 -18.57 17.09
C GLY A 393 17.30 -19.08 18.09
N PRO A 394 17.73 -19.80 19.15
CA PRO A 394 16.83 -20.30 20.17
C PRO A 394 16.21 -19.14 20.97
N GLU A 395 14.89 -19.01 20.89
CA GLU A 395 14.13 -18.07 21.71
C GLU A 395 13.96 -18.64 23.13
N PRO A 396 14.17 -17.83 24.19
CA PRO A 396 13.85 -18.25 25.55
C PRO A 396 12.34 -18.47 25.68
N GLU A 397 11.94 -19.34 26.60
CA GLU A 397 10.53 -19.75 26.73
C GLU A 397 9.58 -18.58 26.98
N SER A 398 10.04 -17.54 27.70
CA SER A 398 9.27 -16.32 27.92
C SER A 398 8.89 -15.60 26.61
N HIS A 399 9.75 -15.65 25.59
CA HIS A 399 9.54 -14.99 24.29
C HIS A 399 8.74 -15.86 23.29
N LYS A 400 8.46 -17.12 23.64
CA LYS A 400 7.54 -17.96 22.87
C LYS A 400 6.09 -17.78 23.28
N ASN A 401 5.84 -17.15 24.43
CA ASN A 401 4.49 -16.87 24.89
C ASN A 401 3.85 -15.83 23.95
N PRO A 402 2.70 -16.13 23.32
CA PRO A 402 2.07 -15.20 22.37
C PRO A 402 1.66 -13.85 22.96
N ASN A 403 1.49 -13.79 24.28
CA ASN A 403 1.14 -12.60 25.05
C ASN A 403 2.36 -11.82 25.58
N TRP A 404 3.58 -12.23 25.22
CA TRP A 404 4.82 -11.63 25.74
C TRP A 404 4.86 -10.11 25.57
N ILE A 405 4.52 -9.56 24.40
CA ILE A 405 4.61 -8.11 24.18
C ILE A 405 3.71 -7.30 25.10
N ALA A 406 2.51 -7.78 25.40
CA ALA A 406 1.61 -7.07 26.31
C ALA A 406 2.16 -7.04 27.76
N GLY A 407 2.97 -8.03 28.15
CA GLY A 407 3.50 -8.15 29.50
C GLY A 407 5.02 -7.95 29.67
N HIS A 408 5.79 -7.74 28.60
CA HIS A 408 7.26 -7.75 28.68
C HIS A 408 7.82 -6.69 29.65
N ARG A 409 7.14 -5.54 29.76
CA ARG A 409 7.52 -4.45 30.67
C ARG A 409 7.51 -4.85 32.15
N THR A 410 6.70 -5.84 32.53
CA THR A 410 6.60 -6.33 33.92
C THR A 410 7.38 -7.62 34.15
N HIS A 411 7.96 -8.21 33.10
CA HIS A 411 8.66 -9.50 33.15
C HIS A 411 10.12 -9.36 32.70
N LEU A 412 10.83 -8.37 33.25
CA LEU A 412 12.25 -8.15 33.02
C LEU A 412 13.10 -8.83 34.09
N GLY A 413 14.14 -9.57 33.68
CA GLY A 413 15.02 -10.29 34.59
C GLY A 413 16.50 -10.25 34.17
N PRO A 414 17.42 -10.71 35.03
CA PRO A 414 18.85 -10.72 34.74
C PRO A 414 19.23 -11.55 33.51
N THR A 415 18.41 -12.55 33.15
CA THR A 415 18.63 -13.43 32.00
C THR A 415 18.44 -12.70 30.66
N CYS A 416 17.72 -11.58 30.61
CA CYS A 416 17.56 -10.78 29.39
C CYS A 416 18.91 -10.28 28.86
N ALA A 417 19.84 -9.94 29.77
CA ALA A 417 21.18 -9.46 29.44
C ALA A 417 22.07 -10.51 28.75
N LEU A 418 21.62 -11.78 28.67
CA LEU A 418 22.32 -12.83 27.93
C LEU A 418 22.18 -12.69 26.41
N CYS A 419 21.14 -11.97 25.95
CA CYS A 419 20.81 -11.89 24.53
C CYS A 419 20.91 -10.46 23.99
N HIS A 420 20.52 -9.45 24.77
CA HIS A 420 20.52 -8.05 24.34
C HIS A 420 20.81 -7.12 25.52
N THR A 421 21.11 -5.85 25.23
CA THR A 421 21.34 -4.84 26.27
C THR A 421 20.04 -4.48 27.00
N THR A 422 20.11 -4.20 28.30
CA THR A 422 18.92 -4.00 29.16
C THR A 422 18.95 -2.72 29.99
N SER A 423 19.94 -1.86 29.80
CA SER A 423 20.04 -0.58 30.52
C SER A 423 18.89 0.36 30.16
N ASN A 424 18.47 1.20 31.11
CA ASN A 424 17.40 2.20 30.92
C ASN A 424 16.08 1.65 30.32
N PRO A 425 15.49 0.57 30.85
CA PRO A 425 14.30 -0.03 30.26
C PRO A 425 13.13 0.96 30.18
N GLY A 426 12.52 1.08 29.00
CA GLY A 426 11.46 2.06 28.70
C GLY A 426 11.99 3.44 28.29
N GLY A 427 13.31 3.65 28.29
CA GLY A 427 13.94 4.87 27.78
C GLY A 427 13.76 5.03 26.26
N THR A 428 14.11 6.21 25.75
CA THR A 428 14.00 6.57 24.33
C THR A 428 15.30 7.19 23.78
N ASP A 429 16.41 6.93 24.45
CA ASP A 429 17.73 7.50 24.14
C ASP A 429 18.59 6.61 23.24
N ASN A 430 18.07 5.44 22.84
CA ASN A 430 18.75 4.44 22.02
C ASN A 430 20.05 3.89 22.63
N THR A 431 20.23 3.99 23.96
CA THR A 431 21.43 3.47 24.64
C THR A 431 21.45 1.95 24.79
N SER A 432 20.31 1.29 24.57
CA SER A 432 20.12 -0.16 24.71
C SER A 432 18.92 -0.65 23.89
N PHE A 433 18.81 -1.97 23.75
CA PHE A 433 17.62 -2.62 23.17
C PHE A 433 16.34 -2.24 23.92
N CYS A 434 16.38 -2.18 25.26
CA CYS A 434 15.23 -1.81 26.09
C CYS A 434 14.99 -0.29 26.19
N SER A 435 15.81 0.55 25.56
CA SER A 435 15.65 2.02 25.52
C SER A 435 15.53 2.56 24.09
N ASN A 436 15.07 1.71 23.17
CA ASN A 436 14.95 2.01 21.76
C ASN A 436 13.81 3.01 21.50
N SER A 437 14.13 4.15 20.88
CA SER A 437 13.18 5.23 20.63
C SER A 437 12.14 4.88 19.56
N ALA A 438 12.47 4.00 18.61
CA ALA A 438 11.49 3.49 17.65
C ALA A 438 10.49 2.52 18.30
N CYS A 439 10.82 1.96 19.46
CA CYS A 439 9.93 1.09 20.23
C CYS A 439 9.18 1.85 21.33
N HIS A 440 9.89 2.54 22.21
CA HIS A 440 9.31 3.17 23.41
C HIS A 440 8.96 4.65 23.20
N GLY A 441 9.45 5.27 22.12
CA GLY A 441 9.08 6.64 21.72
C GLY A 441 7.87 6.70 20.80
N ALA A 442 7.28 5.54 20.45
CA ALA A 442 6.09 5.45 19.63
C ALA A 442 4.82 5.31 20.50
N ALA A 443 3.73 5.95 20.06
CA ALA A 443 2.45 5.89 20.76
C ALA A 443 1.65 4.59 20.49
N TRP A 444 2.08 3.78 19.51
CA TRP A 444 1.42 2.52 19.11
C TRP A 444 -0.09 2.62 18.94
N THR A 445 -0.56 3.67 18.27
CA THR A 445 -1.98 4.05 18.13
C THR A 445 -2.93 2.94 17.69
N TYR A 446 -2.43 1.97 16.93
CA TYR A 446 -3.24 0.86 16.38
C TYR A 446 -3.07 -0.47 17.12
N ALA A 447 -2.17 -0.54 18.11
CA ALA A 447 -2.05 -1.72 18.95
C ALA A 447 -3.02 -1.61 20.13
N GLY A 448 -3.69 -2.70 20.49
CA GLY A 448 -4.66 -2.77 21.59
C GLY A 448 -4.05 -3.24 22.91
N LEU A 449 -2.81 -2.82 23.20
CA LEU A 449 -2.05 -3.32 24.36
C LEU A 449 -2.61 -2.86 25.71
N ASP A 450 -3.54 -1.91 25.71
CA ASP A 450 -4.26 -1.38 26.87
C ASP A 450 -5.74 -1.81 26.90
N ALA A 451 -6.15 -2.76 26.05
CA ALA A 451 -7.52 -3.27 26.00
C ALA A 451 -8.01 -3.76 27.38
N PRO A 452 -9.23 -3.40 27.82
CA PRO A 452 -9.77 -3.83 29.10
C PRO A 452 -9.81 -5.37 29.22
N GLY A 453 -9.29 -5.92 30.32
CA GLY A 453 -9.25 -7.36 30.57
C GLY A 453 -8.01 -8.07 30.01
N LEU A 454 -7.25 -7.43 29.10
CA LEU A 454 -6.05 -8.04 28.51
C LEU A 454 -4.96 -8.25 29.56
N ALA A 455 -4.77 -7.29 30.48
CA ALA A 455 -3.73 -7.36 31.51
C ALA A 455 -3.90 -8.58 32.43
N GLU A 456 -5.13 -8.90 32.82
CA GLU A 456 -5.45 -10.07 33.64
C GLU A 456 -5.15 -11.38 32.91
N ILE A 457 -5.49 -11.47 31.63
CA ILE A 457 -5.20 -12.64 30.78
C ILE A 457 -3.69 -12.83 30.63
N VAL A 458 -2.97 -11.76 30.34
CA VAL A 458 -1.51 -11.76 30.18
C VAL A 458 -0.81 -12.18 31.47
N ALA A 459 -1.24 -11.65 32.61
CA ALA A 459 -0.67 -11.99 33.92
C ALA A 459 -0.88 -13.46 34.30
N ALA A 460 -1.98 -14.09 33.83
CA ALA A 460 -2.24 -15.50 34.08
C ALA A 460 -1.36 -16.45 33.23
N GLN A 461 -0.80 -15.97 32.12
CA GLN A 461 -0.03 -16.79 31.18
C GLN A 461 1.48 -16.61 31.27
N LEU A 462 1.96 -15.44 31.74
CA LEU A 462 3.38 -15.19 31.85
C LEU A 462 3.96 -15.81 33.13
N PRO A 463 5.14 -16.46 33.06
CA PRO A 463 5.78 -17.01 34.24
C PRO A 463 6.13 -15.89 35.24
N THR A 464 5.92 -16.17 36.52
CA THR A 464 6.20 -15.24 37.64
C THR A 464 7.67 -15.07 37.92
#